data_AF-A0A5S3QG28-F1
#
_entry.id   AF-A0A5S3QG28-F1
#
_cell.length_a   1.000
_cell.length_b   1.000
_cell.length_c   1.000
_cell.angle_alpha   90.00
_cell.angle_beta   90.00
_cell.angle_gamma   90.00
#
_symmetry.space_group_name_H-M   'P 1'
#
loop_
_entity.id
_entity.type
_entity.pdbx_description
1 polymer ?
#
loop_
_entity_poly.entity_id
_entity_poly.type
_entity_poly.pdbx_seq_one_letter_code
_entity_poly.pdbx_strand_id
1 'polypeptide(L)'
;MVRNKAFLLAYAIIGLAIIGVIAQLFTNTISFLMSVLMMIGFAVAFFALIYFFFLRRGNSSNDAKKYRQAVKQSKSKYNPKQSNPNHTASQRPQKAGTKKKRNKRASHLKVIDGNKSKRKNRASF
;
A
#
# COMPACT_ATOMS: atom_id res chain seq x y z
N MET A 1 39.04 -4.64 36.27
CA MET A 1 39.98 -3.55 35.91
C MET A 1 39.90 -3.09 34.45
N VAL A 2 39.23 -3.79 33.52
CA VAL A 2 39.18 -3.45 32.08
C VAL A 2 38.30 -2.22 31.75
N ARG A 3 37.23 -2.01 32.52
CA ARG A 3 36.25 -0.93 32.28
C ARG A 3 36.88 0.47 32.26
N ASN A 4 37.82 0.75 33.16
CA ASN A 4 38.47 2.06 33.26
C ASN A 4 39.45 2.31 32.09
N LYS A 5 40.10 1.25 31.59
CA LYS A 5 41.00 1.32 30.44
C LYS A 5 40.22 1.56 29.14
N ALA A 6 39.05 0.95 29.00
CA ALA A 6 38.16 1.16 27.86
C ALA A 6 37.64 2.61 27.80
N PHE A 7 37.27 3.19 28.96
CA PHE A 7 36.88 4.60 29.01
C PHE A 7 38.04 5.54 28.68
N LEU A 8 39.24 5.29 29.20
CA LEU A 8 40.43 6.08 28.88
C LEU A 8 40.77 6.02 27.38
N LEU A 9 40.66 4.83 26.77
CA LEU A 9 40.83 4.66 25.34
C LEU A 9 39.75 5.40 24.53
N ALA A 10 38.49 5.34 24.97
CA ALA A 10 37.40 6.07 24.32
C ALA A 10 37.65 7.59 24.34
N TYR A 11 38.08 8.14 25.49
CA TYR A 11 38.46 9.56 25.57
C TYR A 11 39.64 9.92 24.69
N ALA A 12 40.65 9.04 24.58
CA ALA A 12 41.78 9.26 23.68
C ALA A 12 41.33 9.30 22.20
N ILE A 13 40.45 8.38 21.79
CA ILE A 13 39.89 8.34 20.43
C ILE A 13 39.05 9.59 20.15
N ILE A 14 38.19 10.00 21.09
CA ILE A 14 37.37 11.20 20.96
C ILE A 14 38.25 12.45 20.86
N GLY A 15 39.27 12.57 21.72
CA GLY A 15 40.22 13.69 21.68
C GLY A 15 40.96 13.76 20.35
N LEU A 16 41.44 12.63 19.84
CA LEU A 16 42.11 12.56 18.54
C LEU A 16 41.16 12.90 17.39
N ALA A 17 39.89 12.46 17.46
CA ALA A 17 38.88 12.81 16.47
C ALA A 17 38.61 14.32 16.44
N ILE A 18 38.51 14.98 17.59
CA ILE A 18 38.33 16.45 17.68
C ILE A 18 39.52 17.15 17.02
N ILE A 19 40.75 16.75 17.34
CA ILE A 19 41.97 17.33 16.74
C ILE A 19 41.97 17.12 15.22
N GLY A 20 41.59 15.93 14.75
CA GLY A 20 41.46 15.63 13.32
C GLY A 20 40.45 16.53 12.61
N VAL A 21 39.29 16.76 13.23
CA VAL A 21 38.26 17.67 12.68
C VAL A 21 38.76 19.11 12.62
N ILE A 22 39.42 19.60 13.67
CA ILE A 22 39.99 20.95 13.70
C ILE A 22 41.07 21.09 12.61
N ALA A 23 41.97 20.12 12.48
CA ALA A 23 43.01 20.12 11.45
C ALA A 23 42.41 20.11 10.04
N GLN A 24 41.37 19.31 9.81
CA GLN A 24 40.66 19.27 8.52
C GLN A 24 39.94 20.59 8.23
N LEU A 25 39.44 21.28 9.25
CA LEU A 25 38.79 22.57 9.12
C LEU A 25 39.76 23.66 8.66
N PHE A 26 41.02 23.66 9.11
CA PHE A 26 42.02 24.64 8.67
C PHE A 26 42.72 24.28 7.35
N THR A 27 42.92 22.99 7.08
CA THR A 27 43.65 22.54 5.87
C THR A 27 42.75 22.43 4.64
N ASN A 28 41.50 22.01 4.81
CA ASN A 28 40.59 21.71 3.70
C ASN A 28 39.12 22.00 4.07
N THR A 29 38.83 23.22 4.52
CA THR A 29 37.51 23.66 5.02
C THR A 29 36.38 23.37 4.03
N ILE A 30 36.58 23.71 2.75
CA ILE A 30 35.54 23.63 1.71
C ILE A 30 35.16 22.17 1.47
N SER A 31 36.14 21.28 1.31
CA SER A 31 35.91 19.86 1.09
C SER A 31 35.20 19.20 2.27
N PHE A 32 35.60 19.56 3.50
CA PHE A 32 34.94 19.09 4.71
C PHE A 32 33.46 19.51 4.76
N LEU A 33 33.16 20.79 4.54
CA LEU A 33 31.79 21.29 4.53
C LEU A 33 30.93 20.62 3.44
N MET A 34 31.48 20.48 2.23
CA MET A 34 30.79 19.80 1.13
C MET A 34 30.52 18.33 1.45
N SER A 35 31.48 17.65 2.10
CA SER A 35 31.31 16.26 2.55
C SER A 35 30.21 16.14 3.61
N VAL A 36 30.19 17.01 4.62
CA VAL A 36 29.13 17.04 5.65
C VAL A 36 27.77 17.31 5.03
N LEU A 37 27.69 18.29 4.11
CA LEU A 37 26.45 18.63 3.42
C LEU A 37 25.94 17.47 2.55
N MET A 38 26.85 16.80 1.82
CA MET A 38 26.53 15.59 1.08
C MET A 38 26.06 14.47 2.00
N MET A 39 26.71 14.23 3.13
CA MET A 39 26.31 13.21 4.10
C MET A 39 24.89 13.44 4.60
N ILE A 40 24.58 14.69 4.99
CA ILE A 40 23.23 15.07 5.43
C ILE A 40 22.23 14.93 4.27
N GLY A 41 22.61 15.39 3.06
CA GLY A 41 21.79 15.27 1.86
C GLY A 41 21.45 13.81 1.52
N PHE A 42 22.43 12.91 1.56
CA PHE A 42 22.24 11.49 1.37
C PHE A 42 21.38 10.88 2.47
N ALA A 43 21.60 11.22 3.74
CA ALA A 43 20.79 10.71 4.85
C ALA A 43 19.32 11.10 4.69
N VAL A 44 19.04 12.36 4.36
CA VAL A 44 17.68 12.85 4.10
C VAL A 44 17.08 12.20 2.85
N ALA A 45 17.84 12.10 1.75
CA ALA A 45 17.37 11.45 0.54
C ALA A 45 17.03 9.97 0.77
N PHE A 46 17.87 9.25 1.50
CA PHE A 46 17.67 7.85 1.83
C PHE A 46 16.48 7.66 2.77
N PHE A 47 16.36 8.51 3.79
CA PHE A 47 15.19 8.53 4.68
C PHE A 47 13.91 8.84 3.91
N ALA A 48 13.91 9.83 3.03
CA ALA A 48 12.78 10.20 2.19
C ALA A 48 12.40 9.05 1.25
N LEU A 49 13.37 8.34 0.69
CA LEU A 49 13.13 7.17 -0.17
C LEU A 49 12.43 6.06 0.61
N ILE A 50 12.92 5.73 1.82
CA ILE A 50 12.30 4.74 2.70
C ILE A 50 10.90 5.20 3.10
N TYR A 51 10.75 6.43 3.58
CA TYR A 51 9.46 7.01 3.99
C TYR A 51 8.44 7.00 2.85
N PHE A 52 8.85 7.41 1.65
CA PHE A 52 7.98 7.44 0.49
C PHE A 52 7.60 6.02 0.03
N PHE A 53 8.54 5.08 0.02
CA PHE A 53 8.27 3.75 -0.51
C PHE A 53 7.45 2.89 0.48
N PHE A 54 7.78 2.96 1.77
CA PHE A 54 7.14 2.15 2.80
C PHE A 54 5.94 2.84 3.45
N LEU A 55 6.05 4.11 3.82
CA LEU A 55 5.02 4.79 4.61
C LEU A 55 3.92 5.43 3.76
N ARG A 56 4.26 5.98 2.58
CA ARG A 56 3.27 6.62 1.70
C ARG A 56 2.26 5.63 1.10
N ARG A 57 2.62 4.35 0.94
CA ARG A 57 1.71 3.31 0.41
C ARG A 57 0.78 2.71 1.46
N GLY A 58 1.09 2.83 2.74
CA GLY A 58 0.30 2.23 3.83
C GLY A 58 -0.98 2.99 4.20
N ASN A 59 -1.05 4.31 3.95
CA ASN A 59 -2.11 5.18 4.47
C ASN A 59 -3.17 5.64 3.47
N SER A 60 -3.15 5.17 2.22
CA SER A 60 -4.34 5.31 1.38
C SER A 60 -5.36 4.30 1.90
N SER A 61 -6.22 4.74 2.83
CA SER A 61 -7.23 3.90 3.45
C SER A 61 -8.06 3.24 2.36
N ASN A 62 -7.70 1.99 2.05
CA ASN A 62 -8.45 1.17 1.13
C ASN A 62 -9.90 1.06 1.61
N ASP A 63 -10.17 1.32 2.88
CA ASP A 63 -11.49 1.36 3.48
C ASP A 63 -12.37 2.47 2.92
N ALA A 64 -11.84 3.67 2.63
CA ALA A 64 -12.61 4.71 1.95
C ALA A 64 -12.98 4.28 0.51
N LYS A 65 -12.06 3.60 -0.19
CA LYS A 65 -12.30 3.08 -1.53
C LYS A 65 -13.29 1.91 -1.53
N LYS A 66 -13.15 0.97 -0.59
CA LYS A 66 -14.04 -0.17 -0.36
C LYS A 66 -15.43 0.28 0.05
N TYR A 67 -15.54 1.26 0.95
CA TYR A 67 -16.81 1.87 1.35
C TYR A 67 -17.52 2.50 0.15
N ARG A 68 -16.81 3.33 -0.64
CA ARG A 68 -17.37 3.92 -1.87
C ARG A 68 -17.82 2.85 -2.87
N GLN A 69 -17.08 1.75 -3.02
CA GLN A 69 -17.48 0.63 -3.87
C GLN A 69 -18.72 -0.09 -3.34
N ALA A 70 -18.77 -0.39 -2.03
CA ALA A 70 -19.90 -1.05 -1.39
C ALA A 70 -21.18 -0.20 -1.47
N VAL A 71 -21.08 1.13 -1.27
CA VAL A 71 -22.21 2.06 -1.41
C VAL A 71 -22.72 2.07 -2.85
N LYS A 72 -21.83 2.11 -3.85
CA LYS A 72 -22.23 2.03 -5.27
C LYS A 72 -22.96 0.71 -5.57
N GLN A 73 -22.45 -0.41 -5.09
CA GLN A 73 -23.07 -1.73 -5.27
C GLN A 73 -24.44 -1.82 -4.60
N SER A 74 -24.57 -1.34 -3.36
CA SER A 74 -25.85 -1.28 -2.65
C SER A 74 -26.85 -0.42 -3.41
N LYS A 75 -26.46 0.80 -3.80
CA LYS A 75 -27.31 1.70 -4.58
C LYS A 75 -27.74 1.06 -5.89
N SER A 76 -26.87 0.37 -6.63
CA SER A 76 -27.27 -0.33 -7.86
C SER A 76 -28.24 -1.49 -7.63
N LYS A 77 -28.11 -2.22 -6.52
CA LYS A 77 -28.96 -3.37 -6.21
C LYS A 77 -30.37 -2.96 -5.79
N TYR A 78 -30.48 -1.85 -5.07
CA TYR A 78 -31.74 -1.36 -4.51
C TYR A 78 -32.31 -0.15 -5.28
N ASN A 79 -31.74 0.23 -6.44
CA ASN A 79 -32.33 1.29 -7.26
C ASN A 79 -33.56 0.73 -7.99
N PRO A 80 -34.79 1.10 -7.60
CA PRO A 80 -36.00 0.57 -8.24
C PRO A 80 -36.17 1.07 -9.69
N LYS A 81 -35.31 1.99 -10.16
CA LYS A 81 -35.39 2.60 -11.50
C LYS A 81 -34.88 1.72 -12.65
N GLN A 82 -34.33 0.53 -12.41
CA GLN A 82 -33.88 -0.39 -13.49
C GLN A 82 -34.80 -1.59 -13.73
N SER A 83 -35.94 -1.66 -13.04
CA SER A 83 -37.00 -2.64 -13.32
C SER A 83 -38.06 -2.09 -14.31
N ASN A 84 -37.65 -1.30 -15.31
CA ASN A 84 -38.54 -0.98 -16.41
C ASN A 84 -38.00 -1.65 -17.68
N PRO A 85 -38.57 -2.79 -18.12
CA PRO A 85 -38.21 -3.43 -19.37
C PRO A 85 -38.93 -2.72 -20.53
N ASN A 86 -38.79 -1.40 -20.64
CA ASN A 86 -39.31 -0.66 -21.77
C ASN A 86 -38.16 -0.27 -22.69
N HIS A 87 -37.99 -1.11 -23.70
CA HIS A 87 -37.54 -0.80 -25.04
C HIS A 87 -37.57 0.69 -25.36
N THR A 88 -36.44 1.25 -25.81
CA THR A 88 -36.38 2.03 -27.05
C THR A 88 -34.92 2.22 -27.44
N ALA A 89 -34.65 1.84 -28.69
CA ALA A 89 -33.37 2.00 -29.34
C ALA A 89 -33.02 3.49 -29.47
N SER A 90 -31.77 3.84 -29.19
CA SER A 90 -31.14 4.97 -29.87
C SER A 90 -29.71 4.58 -30.23
N GLN A 91 -29.47 4.67 -31.52
CA GLN A 91 -28.35 4.10 -32.25
C GLN A 91 -27.08 4.93 -32.04
N ARG A 92 -25.96 4.27 -31.80
CA ARG A 92 -24.64 4.77 -32.21
C ARG A 92 -23.80 3.60 -32.72
N PRO A 93 -23.31 3.64 -33.98
CA PRO A 93 -22.48 2.57 -34.51
C PRO A 93 -21.04 2.81 -34.06
N GLN A 94 -20.59 2.08 -33.03
CA GLN A 94 -19.18 2.09 -32.63
C GLN A 94 -18.52 0.77 -33.03
N LYS A 95 -17.91 0.81 -34.21
CA LYS A 95 -16.78 0.05 -34.75
C LYS A 95 -16.61 -1.40 -34.25
N ALA A 96 -16.80 -2.31 -35.19
CA ALA A 96 -16.52 -3.74 -35.08
C ALA A 96 -15.09 -4.03 -34.59
N GLY A 97 -14.96 -4.37 -33.31
CA GLY A 97 -13.84 -5.14 -32.79
C GLY A 97 -14.28 -6.61 -32.69
N THR A 98 -13.68 -7.46 -33.50
CA THR A 98 -13.92 -8.90 -33.59
C THR A 98 -13.62 -9.62 -32.27
N LYS A 99 -14.59 -9.68 -31.35
CA LYS A 99 -14.52 -10.57 -30.18
C LYS A 99 -15.13 -11.93 -30.56
N LYS A 100 -14.26 -12.92 -30.77
CA LYS A 100 -14.63 -14.33 -30.90
C LYS A 100 -15.49 -14.75 -29.69
N LYS A 101 -16.70 -15.25 -29.97
CA LYS A 101 -17.61 -15.85 -29.01
C LYS A 101 -16.99 -17.13 -28.44
N ARG A 102 -17.10 -17.35 -27.13
CA ARG A 102 -17.16 -18.71 -26.57
C ARG A 102 -18.32 -18.79 -25.59
N ASN A 103 -19.35 -19.49 -26.05
CA ASN A 103 -20.52 -19.90 -25.29
C ASN A 103 -20.11 -20.44 -23.91
N LYS A 104 -20.60 -19.82 -22.84
CA LYS A 104 -20.81 -20.53 -21.57
C LYS A 104 -22.30 -20.44 -21.26
N ARG A 105 -22.93 -21.59 -21.41
CA ARG A 105 -24.35 -21.87 -21.19
C ARG A 105 -24.80 -21.27 -19.86
N ALA A 106 -25.97 -20.64 -19.84
CA ALA A 106 -26.67 -20.34 -18.60
C ALA A 106 -27.12 -21.67 -17.97
N SER A 107 -26.28 -22.27 -17.12
CA SER A 107 -26.72 -23.41 -16.32
C SER A 107 -27.64 -22.87 -15.24
N HIS A 108 -28.93 -22.96 -15.52
CA HIS A 108 -30.06 -22.72 -14.62
C HIS A 108 -29.72 -22.99 -13.15
N LEU A 109 -30.11 -22.05 -12.30
CA LEU A 109 -30.29 -22.14 -10.85
C LEU A 109 -29.79 -23.45 -10.22
N LYS A 110 -28.59 -23.44 -9.63
CA LYS A 110 -28.24 -24.46 -8.64
C LYS A 110 -28.69 -23.94 -7.27
N VAL A 111 -29.57 -24.69 -6.63
CA VAL A 111 -29.86 -24.53 -5.20
C VAL A 111 -28.53 -24.69 -4.46
N ILE A 112 -28.11 -23.66 -3.74
CA ILE A 112 -27.05 -23.82 -2.75
C ILE A 112 -27.73 -24.50 -1.57
N ASP A 113 -27.60 -25.82 -1.50
CA ASP A 113 -27.90 -26.54 -0.26
C ASP A 113 -26.87 -26.07 0.77
N GLY A 114 -27.28 -25.08 1.57
CA GLY A 114 -26.51 -24.65 2.72
C GLY A 114 -26.29 -25.85 3.64
N ASN A 115 -25.14 -25.87 4.31
CA ASN A 115 -24.76 -26.85 5.33
C ASN A 115 -25.76 -26.85 6.50
N LYS A 116 -26.96 -27.40 6.30
CA LYS A 116 -27.90 -27.71 7.38
C LYS A 116 -27.42 -29.01 7.98
N SER A 117 -26.78 -28.90 9.14
CA SER A 117 -26.47 -30.06 9.97
C SER A 117 -27.72 -30.93 10.10
N LYS A 118 -27.58 -32.22 9.78
CA LYS A 118 -28.62 -33.25 9.94
C LYS A 118 -29.20 -33.14 11.36
N ARG A 119 -30.31 -32.43 11.54
CA ARG A 119 -31.11 -32.58 12.75
C ARG A 119 -31.82 -33.92 12.63
N LYS A 120 -31.22 -34.91 13.29
CA LYS A 120 -31.84 -36.20 13.61
C LYS A 120 -33.28 -35.96 14.07
N ASN A 121 -34.19 -36.78 13.55
CA ASN A 121 -35.51 -37.08 14.08
C ASN A 121 -36.40 -35.88 14.43
N ARG A 122 -37.35 -35.58 13.54
CA ARG A 122 -38.65 -35.07 13.98
C ARG A 122 -39.73 -35.91 13.30
N ALA A 123 -40.12 -36.98 13.98
CA ALA A 123 -41.48 -37.47 13.89
C ALA A 123 -42.37 -36.42 14.58
N SER A 124 -43.45 -36.03 13.91
CA SER A 124 -44.62 -35.48 14.58
C SER A 124 -45.82 -35.69 13.65
N PHE A 125 -46.66 -36.64 14.11
CA PHE A 125 -48.09 -36.88 13.91
C PHE A 125 -48.75 -36.47 12.59
#